data_AF-A0A812IFZ2-F1
#
_entry.id   AF-A0A812IFZ2-F1
#
_cell.length_a   1.000
_cell.length_b   1.000
_cell.length_c   1.000
_cell.angle_alpha   90.00
_cell.angle_beta   90.00
_cell.angle_gamma   90.00
#
_symmetry.space_group_name_H-M   'P 1'
#
loop_
_entity.id
_entity.type
_entity.pdbx_description
1 polymer ?
#
loop_
_entity_poly.entity_id
_entity_poly.type
_entity_poly.pdbx_seq_one_letter_code
_entity_poly.pdbx_strand_id
1 'polypeptide(L)'
;SWCESYPGRELPGQLCFSGAEAIRGGVQSLLAGSHSAKWLRKRRLPADLVAAGDFEEALGLLKRRLGLINAEPLEPIFKQAYWAACTSLPGLPQMASIHWPLLSEGSLKSREIAPMVLFTPQVILERVKEAHKMTSAGKFSDALSVFRSALQSIPLSVANDANEERQLTDMIEMCREYVTFARLQVTSKKLTPDKAARQIELNAYLTCCKLQQFHQFLTLKTAMGIAFKNENFVSAASFAKRMIQGNFGPAEKHKDARS
;
A
#
# COMPACT_ATOMS: atom_id res chain seq x y z
N SER A 1 12.94 6.17 -18.62
CA SER A 1 12.45 7.52 -18.26
C SER A 1 11.81 7.66 -16.87
N TRP A 2 11.50 6.60 -16.11
CA TRP A 2 10.67 6.79 -14.90
C TRP A 2 11.40 7.30 -13.63
N CYS A 3 12.72 7.24 -13.60
CA CYS A 3 13.52 8.36 -13.09
C CYS A 3 14.75 8.63 -13.98
N GLU A 4 14.95 7.79 -15.02
CA GLU A 4 16.14 7.55 -15.87
C GLU A 4 17.53 7.46 -15.21
N SER A 5 17.69 7.92 -13.97
CA SER A 5 18.97 8.38 -13.41
C SER A 5 19.05 8.09 -11.90
N TYR A 6 19.17 6.84 -11.45
CA TYR A 6 19.50 6.58 -10.04
C TYR A 6 20.46 5.39 -9.92
N PRO A 7 21.77 5.57 -9.60
CA PRO A 7 22.51 6.77 -9.19
C PRO A 7 23.58 7.25 -10.21
N GLY A 8 23.89 8.56 -10.19
CA GLY A 8 25.27 9.04 -10.43
C GLY A 8 25.65 9.69 -11.77
N ARG A 9 24.74 10.24 -12.57
CA ARG A 9 25.12 11.17 -13.67
C ARG A 9 24.09 12.30 -13.81
N GLU A 10 24.59 13.53 -13.85
CA GLU A 10 23.85 14.70 -14.31
C GLU A 10 23.19 14.36 -15.65
N LEU A 11 21.89 14.58 -15.75
CA LEU A 11 21.18 14.51 -17.02
C LEU A 11 20.38 15.79 -17.24
N PRO A 12 20.40 16.31 -18.48
CA PRO A 12 19.96 17.65 -18.79
C PRO A 12 18.44 17.74 -18.70
N GLY A 13 17.93 18.95 -18.50
CA GLY A 13 16.50 19.21 -18.56
C GLY A 13 15.88 18.67 -19.86
N GLN A 14 14.61 18.29 -19.74
CA GLN A 14 13.74 17.70 -20.79
C GLN A 14 13.78 16.18 -20.91
N LEU A 15 13.12 15.51 -19.97
CA LEU A 15 12.27 14.37 -20.31
C LEU A 15 10.86 14.64 -19.82
N CYS A 16 10.20 15.55 -20.51
CA CYS A 16 8.76 15.62 -20.51
C CYS A 16 8.21 14.39 -21.22
N PHE A 17 7.24 13.72 -20.61
CA PHE A 17 6.29 12.92 -21.38
C PHE A 17 5.81 13.77 -22.56
N SER A 18 5.92 13.27 -23.79
CA SER A 18 5.55 13.98 -25.03
C SER A 18 4.06 14.40 -25.08
N GLY A 19 3.22 13.96 -24.13
CA GLY A 19 1.87 14.50 -23.91
C GLY A 19 1.81 15.75 -23.02
N ALA A 20 2.85 16.06 -22.24
CA ALA A 20 2.92 17.22 -21.35
C ALA A 20 3.52 18.47 -22.04
N GLU A 21 4.24 18.30 -23.16
CA GLU A 21 4.72 19.43 -23.96
C GLU A 21 3.60 20.17 -24.70
N ALA A 22 2.52 19.48 -25.06
CA ALA A 22 1.33 20.12 -25.61
C ALA A 22 0.63 21.06 -24.61
N ILE A 23 0.86 20.88 -23.30
CA ILE A 23 0.23 21.67 -22.24
C ILE A 23 1.00 22.97 -21.96
N ARG A 24 2.29 23.07 -22.35
CA ARG A 24 3.05 24.33 -22.23
C ARG A 24 2.64 25.39 -23.26
N GLY A 25 2.02 24.98 -24.37
CA GLY A 25 1.63 25.88 -25.46
C GLY A 25 0.24 26.52 -25.32
N GLY A 26 -0.58 26.08 -24.37
CA GLY A 26 -1.93 26.59 -24.18
C GLY A 26 -1.99 27.70 -23.14
N VAL A 27 -1.79 28.95 -23.57
CA VAL A 27 -2.11 30.22 -22.87
C VAL A 27 -2.20 30.07 -21.33
N GLN A 28 -1.04 30.00 -20.68
CA GLN A 28 -0.97 30.26 -19.24
C GLN A 28 -1.46 31.69 -19.00
N SER A 29 -2.64 31.82 -18.40
CA SER A 29 -3.19 33.08 -17.92
C SER A 29 -2.13 33.85 -17.13
N LEU A 30 -1.69 34.97 -17.71
CA LEU A 30 -0.53 35.76 -17.30
C LEU A 30 -0.68 36.47 -15.94
N LEU A 31 -1.70 36.20 -15.13
CA LEU A 31 -1.94 36.94 -13.88
C LEU A 31 -2.34 36.09 -12.66
N ALA A 32 -2.34 34.76 -12.74
CA ALA A 32 -2.49 33.91 -11.57
C ALA A 32 -1.59 32.68 -11.70
N GLY A 33 -0.66 32.47 -10.75
CA GLY A 33 0.22 31.29 -10.75
C GLY A 33 -0.58 29.98 -10.90
N SER A 34 0.05 28.96 -11.51
CA SER A 34 -0.60 27.68 -11.79
C SER A 34 -1.25 27.08 -10.54
N HIS A 35 -2.35 26.33 -10.73
CA HIS A 35 -3.05 25.67 -9.61
C HIS A 35 -2.12 24.76 -8.81
N SER A 36 -1.23 24.05 -9.49
CA SER A 36 -0.16 23.25 -8.87
C SER A 36 0.76 24.08 -7.98
N ALA A 37 1.19 25.26 -8.43
CA ALA A 37 2.03 26.14 -7.62
C ALA A 37 1.31 26.63 -6.35
N LYS A 38 -0.02 26.78 -6.37
CA LYS A 38 -0.80 27.13 -5.18
C LYS A 38 -0.86 25.95 -4.19
N TRP A 39 -1.03 24.71 -4.65
CA TRP A 39 -0.98 23.52 -3.79
C TRP A 39 0.35 23.40 -3.06
N LEU A 40 1.45 23.50 -3.81
CA LEU A 40 2.81 23.35 -3.31
C LEU A 40 3.26 24.50 -2.40
N ARG A 41 2.56 25.65 -2.45
CA ARG A 41 2.73 26.75 -1.50
C ARG A 41 2.04 26.48 -0.17
N LYS A 42 0.86 25.85 -0.17
CA LYS A 42 0.12 25.49 1.05
C LYS A 42 0.84 24.38 1.80
N ARG A 43 1.19 23.30 1.12
CA ARG A 43 1.88 22.14 1.70
C ARG A 43 2.67 21.37 0.65
N ARG A 44 3.77 20.75 1.06
CA ARG A 44 4.64 19.91 0.21
C ARG A 44 4.67 18.48 0.72
N LEU A 45 3.55 17.78 0.56
CA LEU A 45 3.47 16.34 0.83
C LEU A 45 3.73 15.55 -0.45
N PRO A 46 4.15 14.27 -0.35
CA PRO A 46 4.28 13.40 -1.51
C PRO A 46 3.02 13.38 -2.39
N ALA A 47 1.84 13.32 -1.79
CA ALA A 47 0.56 13.31 -2.49
C ALA A 47 0.36 14.55 -3.38
N ASP A 48 0.68 15.73 -2.85
CA ASP A 48 0.48 17.00 -3.57
C ASP A 48 1.53 17.20 -4.68
N LEU A 49 2.78 16.77 -4.45
CA LEU A 49 3.84 16.77 -5.46
C LEU A 49 3.50 15.83 -6.63
N VAL A 50 3.00 14.63 -6.32
CA VAL A 50 2.53 13.67 -7.32
C VAL A 50 1.33 14.21 -8.10
N ALA A 51 0.37 14.84 -7.43
CA ALA A 51 -0.77 15.48 -8.10
C ALA A 51 -0.35 16.68 -8.98
N ALA A 52 0.71 17.40 -8.60
CA ALA A 52 1.28 18.48 -9.41
C ALA A 52 2.08 17.99 -10.63
N GLY A 53 2.46 16.71 -10.67
CA GLY A 53 3.31 16.11 -11.71
C GLY A 53 4.81 16.17 -11.40
N ASP A 54 5.20 16.67 -10.23
CA ASP A 54 6.60 16.78 -9.79
C ASP A 54 7.06 15.46 -9.13
N PHE A 55 7.16 14.39 -9.94
CA PHE A 55 7.51 13.06 -9.44
C PHE A 55 8.92 12.97 -8.85
N GLU A 56 9.88 13.73 -9.39
CA GLU A 56 11.27 13.72 -8.91
C GLU A 56 11.38 14.27 -7.48
N GLU A 57 10.75 15.42 -7.20
CA GLU A 57 10.75 15.99 -5.85
C GLU A 57 9.99 15.08 -4.87
N ALA A 58 8.87 14.48 -5.31
CA ALA A 58 8.13 13.50 -4.51
C ALA A 58 9.00 12.29 -4.12
N LEU A 59 9.69 11.68 -5.09
CA LEU A 59 10.60 10.56 -4.83
C LEU A 59 11.79 10.97 -3.96
N GLY A 60 12.34 12.17 -4.18
CA GLY A 60 13.39 12.74 -3.33
C GLY A 60 12.92 12.92 -1.88
N LEU A 61 11.68 13.35 -1.67
CA LEU A 61 11.08 13.48 -0.33
C LEU A 61 10.90 12.10 0.32
N LEU A 62 10.35 11.12 -0.40
CA LEU A 62 10.18 9.75 0.10
C LEU A 62 11.53 9.08 0.41
N LYS A 63 12.56 9.32 -0.40
CA LYS A 63 13.91 8.84 -0.14
C LYS A 63 14.48 9.40 1.16
N ARG A 64 14.32 10.70 1.40
CA ARG A 64 14.80 11.37 2.63
C ARG A 64 14.01 10.97 3.88
N ARG A 65 12.69 10.78 3.77
CA ARG A 65 11.82 10.53 4.93
C ARG A 65 11.65 9.05 5.26
N LEU A 66 11.53 8.20 4.26
CA LEU A 66 11.24 6.76 4.42
C LEU A 66 12.42 5.87 4.06
N GLY A 67 13.52 6.43 3.53
CA GLY A 67 14.65 5.63 3.07
C GLY A 67 14.33 4.80 1.82
N LEU A 68 13.47 5.31 0.94
CA LEU A 68 13.10 4.63 -0.30
C LEU A 68 14.34 4.40 -1.20
N ILE A 69 14.65 3.13 -1.47
CA ILE A 69 15.76 2.73 -2.35
C ILE A 69 15.25 2.36 -3.74
N ASN A 70 14.28 1.44 -3.81
CA ASN A 70 13.65 1.03 -5.07
C ASN A 70 12.30 1.72 -5.24
N ALA A 71 12.18 2.57 -6.24
CA ALA A 71 10.95 3.28 -6.56
C ALA A 71 10.02 2.51 -7.52
N GLU A 72 10.53 1.51 -8.26
CA GLU A 72 9.81 0.82 -9.34
C GLU A 72 8.38 0.38 -8.96
N PRO A 73 8.11 -0.18 -7.77
CA PRO A 73 6.75 -0.60 -7.40
C PRO A 73 5.76 0.57 -7.20
N LEU A 74 6.25 1.80 -7.02
CA LEU A 74 5.42 2.99 -6.81
C LEU A 74 4.93 3.60 -8.13
N GLU A 75 5.54 3.27 -9.26
CA GLU A 75 5.16 3.79 -10.59
C GLU A 75 3.66 3.72 -10.90
N PRO A 76 3.01 2.54 -10.83
CA PRO A 76 1.60 2.44 -11.15
C PRO A 76 0.73 3.27 -10.18
N ILE A 77 1.14 3.37 -8.91
CA ILE A 77 0.41 4.09 -7.87
C ILE A 77 0.54 5.61 -8.08
N PHE A 78 1.74 6.09 -8.41
CA PHE A 78 2.00 7.51 -8.73
C PHE A 78 1.20 7.96 -9.95
N LYS A 79 1.18 7.14 -11.00
CA LYS A 79 0.37 7.43 -12.20
C LYS A 79 -1.11 7.49 -11.86
N GLN A 80 -1.64 6.54 -11.09
CA GLN A 80 -3.05 6.56 -10.66
C GLN A 80 -3.39 7.83 -9.88
N ALA A 81 -2.55 8.24 -8.92
CA ALA A 81 -2.76 9.47 -8.16
C ALA A 81 -2.72 10.73 -9.05
N TYR A 82 -1.78 10.80 -9.99
CA TYR A 82 -1.69 11.94 -10.92
C TYR A 82 -2.93 12.02 -11.83
N TRP A 83 -3.34 10.91 -12.43
CA TRP A 83 -4.51 10.88 -13.30
C TRP A 83 -5.80 11.21 -12.56
N ALA A 84 -5.90 10.85 -11.29
CA ALA A 84 -7.05 11.22 -10.46
C ALA A 84 -7.16 12.74 -10.26
N ALA A 85 -6.04 13.46 -10.15
CA ALA A 85 -6.06 14.92 -10.01
C ALA A 85 -6.29 15.67 -11.34
N CYS A 86 -6.09 15.00 -12.49
CA CYS A 86 -6.18 15.62 -13.80
C CYS A 86 -7.57 15.44 -14.43
N THR A 87 -8.21 16.54 -14.83
CA THR A 87 -9.35 16.51 -15.76
C THR A 87 -9.13 17.38 -16.98
N SER A 88 -9.78 17.03 -18.08
CA SER A 88 -9.76 17.80 -19.32
C SER A 88 -11.19 18.07 -19.77
N LEU A 89 -11.51 19.33 -19.97
CA LEU A 89 -12.78 19.75 -20.54
C LEU A 89 -12.58 19.98 -22.06
N PRO A 90 -13.40 19.39 -22.93
CA PRO A 90 -13.33 19.69 -24.35
C PRO A 90 -13.62 21.19 -24.56
N GLY A 91 -12.76 21.84 -25.35
CA GLY A 91 -13.00 23.21 -25.79
C GLY A 91 -14.03 23.26 -26.92
N LEU A 92 -14.09 24.41 -27.60
CA LEU A 92 -14.84 24.53 -28.86
C LEU A 92 -14.23 23.61 -29.94
N PRO A 93 -15.00 23.22 -30.98
CA PRO A 93 -14.45 22.48 -32.11
C PRO A 93 -13.19 23.17 -32.65
N GLN A 94 -12.12 22.40 -32.88
CA GLN A 94 -10.79 22.88 -33.31
C GLN A 94 -9.96 23.65 -32.26
N MET A 95 -10.41 23.78 -31.01
CA MET A 95 -9.59 24.28 -29.90
C MET A 95 -8.96 23.15 -29.09
N ALA A 96 -7.82 23.43 -28.47
CA ALA A 96 -7.21 22.52 -27.50
C ALA A 96 -8.11 22.35 -26.27
N SER A 97 -8.10 21.15 -25.69
CA SER A 97 -8.80 20.85 -24.44
C SER A 97 -8.25 21.70 -23.29
N ILE A 98 -9.14 22.16 -22.43
CA ILE A 98 -8.78 22.94 -21.25
C ILE A 98 -8.49 21.97 -20.11
N HIS A 99 -7.30 22.05 -19.55
CA HIS A 99 -6.95 21.28 -18.37
C HIS A 99 -7.54 21.93 -17.12
N TRP A 100 -8.25 21.12 -16.35
CA TRP A 100 -8.87 21.52 -15.10
C TRP A 100 -8.44 20.56 -14.00
N PRO A 101 -7.87 21.04 -12.89
CA PRO A 101 -7.51 20.14 -11.82
C PRO A 101 -8.72 19.86 -10.93
N LEU A 102 -8.89 18.59 -10.52
CA LEU A 102 -9.85 18.25 -9.48
C LEU A 102 -9.32 18.64 -8.12
N LEU A 103 -10.17 19.30 -7.33
CA LEU A 103 -9.84 19.80 -6.01
C LEU A 103 -10.57 18.97 -4.96
N SER A 104 -9.86 18.60 -3.89
CA SER A 104 -10.48 18.00 -2.71
C SER A 104 -11.09 19.07 -1.81
N GLU A 105 -10.43 20.23 -1.71
CA GLU A 105 -10.82 21.33 -0.85
C GLU A 105 -10.71 22.67 -1.57
N GLY A 106 -11.64 23.56 -1.25
CA GLY A 106 -11.66 24.94 -1.70
C GLY A 106 -12.36 25.15 -3.05
N SER A 107 -12.34 26.40 -3.47
CA SER A 107 -12.82 26.86 -4.77
C SER A 107 -11.72 27.70 -5.41
N LEU A 108 -11.73 27.89 -6.72
CA LEU A 108 -10.67 28.61 -7.45
C LEU A 108 -10.50 30.07 -7.03
N LYS A 109 -11.54 30.64 -6.42
CA LYS A 109 -11.54 31.97 -5.82
C LYS A 109 -10.90 31.99 -4.42
N SER A 110 -10.74 30.83 -3.79
CA SER A 110 -10.09 30.66 -2.50
C SER A 110 -8.58 30.78 -2.63
N ARG A 111 -7.95 31.38 -1.62
CA ARG A 111 -6.49 31.37 -1.46
C ARG A 111 -5.96 29.98 -1.13
N GLU A 112 -6.79 29.16 -0.50
CA GLU A 112 -6.44 27.81 -0.10
C GLU A 112 -7.19 26.80 -0.96
N ILE A 113 -6.42 26.03 -1.71
CA ILE A 113 -6.90 24.92 -2.54
C ILE A 113 -6.01 23.71 -2.31
N ALA A 114 -6.59 22.52 -2.35
CA ALA A 114 -5.86 21.25 -2.27
C ALA A 114 -6.24 20.33 -3.44
N PRO A 115 -5.29 19.59 -4.01
CA PRO A 115 -5.58 18.65 -5.08
C PRO A 115 -6.46 17.50 -4.57
N MET A 116 -7.14 16.82 -5.50
CA MET A 116 -7.80 15.56 -5.18
C MET A 116 -6.79 14.52 -4.69
N VAL A 117 -7.08 13.89 -3.54
CA VAL A 117 -6.27 12.81 -2.97
C VAL A 117 -6.98 11.48 -3.22
N LEU A 118 -6.43 10.66 -4.10
CA LEU A 118 -7.02 9.35 -4.44
C LEU A 118 -6.94 8.35 -3.28
N PHE A 119 -5.81 8.35 -2.56
CA PHE A 119 -5.53 7.39 -1.49
C PHE A 119 -5.92 7.97 -0.14
N THR A 120 -7.22 7.96 0.17
CA THR A 120 -7.69 8.31 1.51
C THR A 120 -7.49 7.15 2.49
N PRO A 121 -7.44 7.40 3.81
CA PRO A 121 -7.39 6.34 4.82
C PRO A 121 -8.51 5.29 4.64
N GLN A 122 -9.69 5.72 4.20
CA GLN A 122 -10.84 4.85 3.95
C GLN A 122 -10.60 3.92 2.77
N VAL A 123 -10.05 4.42 1.66
CA VAL A 123 -9.70 3.60 0.49
C VAL A 123 -8.64 2.55 0.84
N ILE A 124 -7.65 2.93 1.65
CA ILE A 124 -6.60 1.99 2.09
C ILE A 124 -7.20 0.92 3.00
N LEU A 125 -8.08 1.31 3.93
CA LEU A 125 -8.79 0.38 4.81
C LEU A 125 -9.63 -0.64 4.01
N GLU A 126 -10.29 -0.22 2.94
CA GLU A 126 -11.03 -1.13 2.05
C GLU A 126 -10.11 -2.14 1.35
N ARG A 127 -8.94 -1.71 0.85
CA ARG A 127 -7.92 -2.60 0.29
C ARG A 127 -7.41 -3.62 1.31
N VAL A 128 -7.20 -3.20 2.56
CA VAL A 128 -6.81 -4.10 3.66
C VAL A 128 -7.91 -5.12 3.96
N LYS A 129 -9.18 -4.70 4.00
CA LYS A 129 -10.33 -5.61 4.15
C LYS A 129 -10.43 -6.62 3.02
N GLU A 130 -10.19 -6.19 1.78
CA GLU A 130 -10.13 -7.09 0.62
C GLU A 130 -9.00 -8.12 0.77
N ALA A 131 -7.81 -7.69 1.17
CA ALA A 131 -6.67 -8.59 1.39
C ALA A 131 -6.93 -9.61 2.52
N HIS A 132 -7.66 -9.23 3.57
CA HIS A 132 -8.14 -10.17 4.60
C HIS A 132 -9.10 -11.23 4.04
N LYS A 133 -10.04 -10.83 3.17
CA LYS A 133 -10.94 -11.78 2.50
C LYS A 133 -10.15 -12.78 1.64
N MET A 134 -9.15 -12.32 0.89
CA MET A 134 -8.27 -13.19 0.10
C MET A 134 -7.44 -14.14 0.98
N THR A 135 -7.00 -13.67 2.15
CA THR A 135 -6.28 -14.50 3.14
C THR A 135 -7.18 -15.59 3.70
N SER A 136 -8.43 -15.25 4.06
CA SER A 136 -9.45 -16.21 4.50
C SER A 136 -9.78 -17.24 3.41
N ALA A 137 -9.76 -16.83 2.13
CA ALA A 137 -9.97 -17.70 0.99
C ALA A 137 -8.74 -18.56 0.61
N GLY A 138 -7.60 -18.40 1.29
CA GLY A 138 -6.36 -19.16 1.03
C GLY A 138 -5.56 -18.73 -0.19
N LYS A 139 -5.93 -17.61 -0.85
CA LYS A 139 -5.24 -17.01 -2.01
C LYS A 139 -4.08 -16.11 -1.55
N PHE A 140 -3.04 -16.71 -0.98
CA PHE A 140 -1.95 -15.96 -0.34
C PHE A 140 -1.04 -15.19 -1.31
N SER A 141 -0.92 -15.62 -2.58
CA SER A 141 -0.19 -14.86 -3.62
C SER A 141 -0.84 -13.51 -3.87
N ASP A 142 -2.17 -13.52 -4.01
CA ASP A 142 -2.97 -12.36 -4.37
C ASP A 142 -3.13 -11.45 -3.15
N ALA A 143 -3.37 -12.04 -1.97
CA ALA A 143 -3.35 -11.28 -0.72
C ALA A 143 -2.03 -10.53 -0.53
N LEU A 144 -0.89 -11.16 -0.85
CA LEU A 144 0.43 -10.55 -0.74
C LEU A 144 0.63 -9.36 -1.70
N SER A 145 0.13 -9.44 -2.94
CA SER A 145 0.21 -8.29 -3.86
C SER A 145 -0.66 -7.13 -3.38
N VAL A 146 -1.87 -7.41 -2.89
CA VAL A 146 -2.79 -6.39 -2.37
C VAL A 146 -2.25 -5.74 -1.09
N PHE A 147 -1.76 -6.50 -0.11
CA PHE A 147 -1.15 -5.92 1.10
C PHE A 147 0.08 -5.05 0.79
N ARG A 148 0.91 -5.45 -0.18
CA ARG A 148 2.04 -4.62 -0.63
C ARG A 148 1.57 -3.33 -1.28
N SER A 149 0.59 -3.41 -2.17
CA SER A 149 0.00 -2.24 -2.82
C SER A 149 -0.63 -1.28 -1.81
N ALA A 150 -1.34 -1.82 -0.81
CA ALA A 150 -1.90 -1.02 0.30
C ALA A 150 -0.79 -0.30 1.07
N LEU A 151 0.26 -1.01 1.49
CA LEU A 151 1.41 -0.43 2.20
C LEU A 151 2.10 0.66 1.38
N GLN A 152 2.25 0.45 0.08
CA GLN A 152 2.85 1.40 -0.86
C GLN A 152 1.96 2.63 -1.14
N SER A 153 0.65 2.53 -0.90
CA SER A 153 -0.30 3.64 -1.08
C SER A 153 -0.32 4.59 0.12
N ILE A 154 0.05 4.12 1.32
CA ILE A 154 0.04 4.90 2.56
C ILE A 154 0.91 6.18 2.48
N PRO A 155 2.13 6.18 1.91
CA PRO A 155 2.92 7.41 1.78
C PRO A 155 2.29 8.51 0.91
N LEU A 156 1.26 8.17 0.13
CA LEU A 156 0.52 9.10 -0.73
C LEU A 156 -0.85 9.48 -0.13
N SER A 157 -1.16 9.04 1.08
CA SER A 157 -2.33 9.52 1.80
C SER A 157 -2.03 10.82 2.54
N VAL A 158 -3.08 11.59 2.79
CA VAL A 158 -3.03 12.80 3.61
C VAL A 158 -3.94 12.56 4.80
N ALA A 159 -3.40 12.72 6.01
CA ALA A 159 -4.16 12.70 7.26
C ALA A 159 -4.47 14.14 7.68
N ASN A 160 -5.73 14.40 8.03
CA ASN A 160 -6.18 15.71 8.50
C ASN A 160 -6.16 15.79 10.03
N ASP A 161 -6.43 14.67 10.71
CA ASP A 161 -6.51 14.57 12.17
C ASP A 161 -5.51 13.57 12.75
N ALA A 162 -5.15 13.75 14.02
CA ALA A 162 -4.33 12.80 14.78
C ALA A 162 -4.95 11.39 14.85
N ASN A 163 -6.27 11.27 14.72
CA ASN A 163 -6.95 9.98 14.65
C ASN A 163 -6.67 9.27 13.32
N GLU A 164 -6.70 9.99 12.19
CA GLU A 164 -6.38 9.42 10.87
C GLU A 164 -4.91 9.01 10.78
N GLU A 165 -4.00 9.79 11.38
CA GLU A 165 -2.59 9.45 11.46
C GLU A 165 -2.36 8.14 12.24
N ARG A 166 -3.05 7.96 13.38
CA ARG A 166 -3.02 6.70 14.14
C ARG A 166 -3.55 5.54 13.32
N GLN A 167 -4.68 5.72 12.62
CA GLN A 167 -5.25 4.67 11.76
C GLN A 167 -4.29 4.25 10.65
N LEU A 168 -3.61 5.20 10.00
CA LEU A 168 -2.59 4.89 8.99
C LEU A 168 -1.41 4.14 9.60
N THR A 169 -0.96 4.53 10.79
CA THR A 169 0.14 3.85 11.50
C THR A 169 -0.23 2.42 11.86
N ASP A 170 -1.43 2.18 12.37
CA ASP A 170 -1.95 0.84 12.67
C ASP A 170 -2.05 -0.02 11.38
N MET A 171 -2.46 0.60 10.27
CA MET A 171 -2.51 -0.06 8.96
C MET A 171 -1.11 -0.44 8.46
N ILE A 172 -0.06 0.36 8.72
CA ILE A 172 1.33 0.01 8.39
C ILE A 172 1.75 -1.24 9.16
N GLU A 173 1.53 -1.27 10.48
CA GLU A 173 1.88 -2.42 11.31
C GLU A 173 1.16 -3.68 10.86
N MET A 174 -0.14 -3.58 10.61
CA MET A 174 -0.95 -4.70 10.11
C MET A 174 -0.45 -5.19 8.75
N CYS A 175 -0.27 -4.30 7.78
CA CYS A 175 0.21 -4.71 6.44
C CYS A 175 1.60 -5.36 6.52
N ARG A 176 2.51 -4.86 7.37
CA ARG A 176 3.83 -5.45 7.56
C ARG A 176 3.75 -6.90 8.08
N GLU A 177 2.94 -7.14 9.10
CA GLU A 177 2.74 -8.49 9.67
C GLU A 177 2.13 -9.44 8.64
N TYR A 178 1.09 -8.99 7.92
CA TYR A 178 0.43 -9.81 6.90
C TYR A 178 1.28 -10.05 5.64
N VAL A 179 2.12 -9.10 5.22
CA VAL A 179 3.09 -9.33 4.14
C VAL A 179 4.10 -10.39 4.56
N THR A 180 4.60 -10.33 5.79
CA THR A 180 5.56 -11.32 6.32
C THR A 180 4.91 -12.71 6.38
N PHE A 181 3.71 -12.78 6.95
CA PHE A 181 2.89 -13.99 6.98
C PHE A 181 2.66 -14.58 5.59
N ALA A 182 2.17 -13.78 4.64
CA ALA A 182 1.86 -14.26 3.29
C ALA A 182 3.13 -14.72 2.54
N ARG A 183 4.28 -14.05 2.74
CA ARG A 183 5.57 -14.49 2.18
C ARG A 183 5.99 -15.86 2.70
N LEU A 184 5.90 -16.05 4.02
CA LEU A 184 6.20 -17.34 4.65
C LEU A 184 5.24 -18.42 4.17
N GLN A 185 3.96 -18.11 4.05
CA GLN A 185 2.93 -19.07 3.63
C GLN A 185 3.11 -19.50 2.15
N VAL A 186 3.40 -18.55 1.26
CA VAL A 186 3.73 -18.85 -0.14
C VAL A 186 4.99 -19.69 -0.24
N THR A 187 6.00 -19.44 0.59
CA THR A 187 7.24 -20.23 0.62
C THR A 187 6.99 -21.64 1.17
N SER A 188 6.22 -21.75 2.25
CA SER A 188 5.83 -23.02 2.89
C SER A 188 5.05 -23.91 1.91
N LYS A 189 4.12 -23.34 1.13
CA LYS A 189 3.37 -24.08 0.10
C LYS A 189 4.22 -24.55 -1.08
N LYS A 190 5.38 -23.95 -1.33
CA LYS A 190 6.30 -24.34 -2.43
C LYS A 190 7.29 -25.43 -2.04
N LEU A 191 7.39 -25.77 -0.76
CA LEU A 191 8.32 -26.79 -0.29
C LEU A 191 7.82 -28.20 -0.66
N THR A 192 8.76 -29.07 -1.06
CA THR A 192 8.50 -30.49 -1.27
C THR A 192 8.36 -31.22 0.07
N PRO A 193 7.61 -32.34 0.12
CA PRO A 193 7.38 -33.10 1.35
C PRO A 193 8.67 -33.67 1.97
N ASP A 194 9.73 -33.85 1.18
CA ASP A 194 11.03 -34.36 1.65
C ASP A 194 11.72 -33.43 2.67
N LYS A 195 11.30 -32.16 2.75
CA LYS A 195 11.84 -31.16 3.67
C LYS A 195 10.89 -30.91 4.85
N ALA A 196 10.39 -31.98 5.45
CA ALA A 196 9.48 -31.96 6.60
C ALA A 196 9.94 -31.05 7.75
N ALA A 197 11.21 -31.15 8.17
CA ALA A 197 11.76 -30.31 9.23
C ALA A 197 11.63 -28.81 8.92
N ARG A 198 11.99 -28.41 7.69
CA ARG A 198 11.88 -27.01 7.24
C ARG A 198 10.43 -26.55 7.15
N GLN A 199 9.52 -27.46 6.76
CA GLN A 199 8.09 -27.15 6.76
C GLN A 199 7.57 -26.87 8.17
N ILE A 200 7.97 -27.66 9.18
CA ILE A 200 7.59 -27.43 10.58
C ILE A 200 8.15 -26.10 11.08
N GLU A 201 9.42 -25.79 10.81
CA GLU A 201 10.04 -24.50 11.17
C GLU A 201 9.29 -23.30 10.59
N LEU A 202 8.96 -23.35 9.29
CA LEU A 202 8.22 -22.27 8.64
C LEU A 202 6.82 -22.09 9.25
N ASN A 203 6.13 -23.20 9.54
CA ASN A 203 4.84 -23.15 10.22
C ASN A 203 4.95 -22.63 11.65
N ALA A 204 6.02 -22.94 12.37
CA ALA A 204 6.29 -22.37 13.69
C ALA A 204 6.47 -20.85 13.61
N TYR A 205 7.27 -20.34 12.65
CA TYR A 205 7.43 -18.90 12.44
C TYR A 205 6.13 -18.19 12.08
N LEU A 206 5.26 -18.84 11.28
CA LEU A 206 3.94 -18.30 10.95
C LEU A 206 3.08 -18.07 12.20
N THR A 207 3.18 -18.93 13.23
CA THR A 207 2.44 -18.72 14.49
C THR A 207 2.94 -17.51 15.29
N CYS A 208 4.12 -16.98 14.99
CA CYS A 208 4.69 -15.83 15.69
C CYS A 208 4.25 -14.48 15.11
N CYS A 209 3.68 -14.46 13.89
CA CYS A 209 3.13 -13.24 13.29
C CYS A 209 1.95 -12.70 14.12
N LYS A 210 1.82 -11.38 14.23
CA LYS A 210 0.71 -10.74 14.97
C LYS A 210 -0.49 -10.55 14.05
N LEU A 211 -1.31 -11.58 13.92
CA LEU A 211 -2.49 -11.57 13.03
C LEU A 211 -3.77 -11.25 13.81
N GLN A 212 -4.85 -11.00 13.05
CA GLN A 212 -6.19 -10.98 13.63
C GLN A 212 -6.53 -12.37 14.20
N GLN A 213 -7.32 -12.40 15.27
CA GLN A 213 -7.65 -13.61 16.04
C GLN A 213 -8.09 -14.78 15.14
N PHE A 214 -8.95 -14.52 14.15
CA PHE A 214 -9.40 -15.55 13.21
C PHE A 214 -8.28 -16.19 12.40
N HIS A 215 -7.40 -15.39 11.80
CA HIS A 215 -6.26 -15.89 11.03
C HIS A 215 -5.19 -16.53 11.92
N GLN A 216 -5.01 -16.01 13.13
CA GLN A 216 -4.10 -16.59 14.13
C GLN A 216 -4.53 -18.00 14.54
N PHE A 217 -5.84 -18.20 14.79
CA PHE A 217 -6.41 -19.50 15.09
C PHE A 217 -6.19 -20.50 13.95
N LEU A 218 -6.49 -20.11 12.70
CA LEU A 218 -6.28 -20.96 11.53
C LEU A 218 -4.82 -21.37 11.38
N THR A 219 -3.91 -20.43 11.59
CA THR A 219 -2.46 -20.66 11.51
C THR A 219 -1.99 -21.66 12.57
N LEU A 220 -2.44 -21.51 13.82
CA LEU A 220 -2.13 -22.45 14.90
C LEU A 220 -2.69 -23.85 14.62
N LYS A 221 -3.94 -23.94 14.13
CA LYS A 221 -4.55 -25.23 13.76
C LYS A 221 -3.75 -25.92 12.66
N THR A 222 -3.34 -25.19 11.62
CA THR A 222 -2.51 -25.73 10.54
C THR A 222 -1.13 -26.16 11.02
N ALA A 223 -0.45 -25.34 11.83
CA ALA A 223 0.88 -25.66 12.36
C ALA A 223 0.84 -26.90 13.28
N MET A 224 -0.17 -27.01 14.14
CA MET A 224 -0.41 -28.19 14.99
C MET A 224 -0.60 -29.45 14.15
N GLY A 225 -1.45 -29.41 13.13
CA GLY A 225 -1.70 -30.56 12.26
C GLY A 225 -0.46 -31.01 11.49
N ILE A 226 0.36 -30.07 11.02
CA ILE A 226 1.62 -30.39 10.32
C ILE A 226 2.65 -30.99 11.28
N ALA A 227 2.79 -30.42 12.47
CA ALA A 227 3.72 -30.93 13.48
C ALA A 227 3.33 -32.34 13.94
N PHE A 228 2.03 -32.60 14.16
CA PHE A 228 1.52 -33.92 14.56
C PHE A 228 1.75 -34.98 13.47
N LYS A 229 1.49 -34.65 12.20
CA LYS A 229 1.73 -35.56 11.06
C LYS A 229 3.18 -35.96 10.88
N ASN A 230 4.12 -35.15 11.36
CA ASN A 230 5.56 -35.41 11.28
C ASN A 230 6.13 -35.84 12.66
N GLU A 231 5.28 -36.37 13.55
CA GLU A 231 5.66 -36.94 14.85
C GLU A 231 6.35 -35.95 15.81
N ASN A 232 6.26 -34.64 15.55
CA ASN A 232 6.77 -33.59 16.44
C ASN A 232 5.71 -33.20 17.47
N PHE A 233 5.43 -34.13 18.40
CA PHE A 233 4.38 -34.00 19.40
C PHE A 233 4.63 -32.86 20.40
N VAL A 234 5.90 -32.55 20.70
CA VAL A 234 6.27 -31.46 21.61
C VAL A 234 5.83 -30.11 21.04
N SER A 235 6.12 -29.85 19.76
CA SER A 235 5.71 -28.61 19.10
C SER A 235 4.19 -28.57 18.91
N ALA A 236 3.57 -29.69 18.54
CA ALA A 236 2.12 -29.80 18.41
C ALA A 236 1.39 -29.46 19.73
N ALA A 237 1.86 -29.98 20.87
CA ALA A 237 1.32 -29.68 22.19
C ALA A 237 1.46 -28.19 22.55
N SER A 238 2.59 -27.57 22.20
CA SER A 238 2.81 -26.13 22.38
C SER A 238 1.80 -25.29 21.58
N PHE A 239 1.56 -25.64 20.31
CA PHE A 239 0.55 -24.97 19.47
C PHE A 239 -0.87 -25.17 20.00
N ALA A 240 -1.22 -26.38 20.44
CA ALA A 240 -2.51 -26.68 21.06
C ALA A 240 -2.74 -25.85 22.32
N LYS A 241 -1.75 -25.77 23.21
CA LYS A 241 -1.81 -24.96 24.44
C LYS A 241 -2.05 -23.49 24.11
N ARG A 242 -1.33 -22.93 23.14
CA ARG A 242 -1.51 -21.53 22.70
C ARG A 242 -2.87 -21.30 22.05
N MET A 243 -3.40 -22.30 21.35
CA MET A 243 -4.74 -22.26 20.75
C MET A 243 -5.86 -22.28 21.80
N ILE A 244 -5.69 -23.03 22.90
CA ILE A 244 -6.64 -23.08 24.03
C ILE A 244 -6.56 -21.82 24.89
N GLN A 245 -5.36 -21.27 25.09
CA GLN A 245 -5.14 -20.09 25.92
C GLN A 245 -5.50 -18.78 25.20
N GLY A 246 -5.47 -18.77 23.87
CA GLY A 246 -5.81 -17.57 23.11
C GLY A 246 -7.31 -17.32 23.04
N ASN A 247 -7.69 -16.04 23.09
CA ASN A 247 -9.08 -15.61 22.96
C ASN A 247 -9.44 -15.52 21.46
N PHE A 248 -9.92 -16.63 20.87
CA PHE A 248 -10.19 -16.75 19.42
C PHE A 248 -11.68 -16.70 19.04
N GLY A 249 -12.57 -16.21 19.91
CA GLY A 249 -14.02 -16.23 19.74
C GLY A 249 -14.69 -17.45 20.41
N PRO A 250 -16.03 -17.55 20.40
CA PRO A 250 -16.76 -18.47 21.26
C PRO A 250 -16.44 -19.95 21.01
N ALA A 251 -16.30 -20.67 22.13
CA ALA A 251 -15.64 -21.97 22.30
C ALA A 251 -16.28 -23.20 21.60
N GLU A 252 -17.35 -23.03 20.82
CA GLU A 252 -18.13 -24.13 20.22
C GLU A 252 -17.33 -24.98 19.21
N LYS A 253 -16.20 -24.47 18.68
CA LYS A 253 -15.35 -25.17 17.70
C LYS A 253 -14.04 -25.74 18.26
N HIS A 254 -13.83 -25.73 19.58
CA HIS A 254 -12.57 -26.16 20.21
C HIS A 254 -12.50 -27.65 20.61
N LYS A 255 -13.50 -28.46 20.24
CA LYS A 255 -13.51 -29.91 20.58
C LYS A 255 -12.36 -30.67 19.90
N ASP A 256 -11.99 -30.30 18.67
CA ASP A 256 -10.89 -30.93 17.91
C ASP A 256 -9.49 -30.72 18.51
N ALA A 257 -9.32 -29.80 19.46
CA ALA A 257 -8.01 -29.48 20.04
C ALA A 257 -7.66 -30.31 21.29
N ARG A 258 -8.65 -30.98 21.87
CA ARG A 258 -8.50 -31.81 23.09
C ARG A 258 -8.58 -33.31 22.81
N SER A 259 -9.05 -33.70 21.63
CA SER A 259 -9.07 -35.07 21.10
C SER A 259 -7.81 -35.36 20.30
#